data_AF-A0A2D8GLB3-F1
#
_entry.id   AF-A0A2D8GLB3-F1
#
_cell.length_a   1.000
_cell.length_b   1.000
_cell.length_c   1.000
_cell.angle_alpha   90.00
_cell.angle_beta   90.00
_cell.angle_gamma   90.00
#
_symmetry.space_group_name_H-M   'P 1'
#
loop_
_entity.id
_entity.type
_entity.pdbx_description
1 polymer ?
#
loop_
_entity_poly.entity_id
_entity_poly.type
_entity_poly.pdbx_seq_one_letter_code
_entity_poly.pdbx_strand_id
1 'polypeptide(L)'
;MTTALLEINDFSIKASTSDNNTYNECGFAHVTDSGIITGDKGFEAFWRHPEKCSNNYWLFLDQQPLKTNWKWARHNADLAYAQLDSTLKSIGSPDEVVLCVSNTISVEQLSLLAGLLKALKISIKRIVDLNLFAGLAMRQSSWIIDMQLHQATLTLVEKSISDDQEIFSIKESETLPNFGFMHICNTIARDISKKLINNSRFDPMHSSGSAQDLYNQIKSNINEFEENNQLNFQIKSPSGIVNITLNPSELKNLFKKELSKINRKVVNSGD
;
A
#
# COMPACT_ATOMS: atom_id res chain seq x y z
N MET A 1 22.73 -17.10 -11.42
CA MET A 1 22.21 -15.74 -11.58
C MET A 1 20.70 -15.82 -11.54
N THR A 2 20.11 -15.41 -10.42
CA THR A 2 18.67 -15.47 -10.20
C THR A 2 18.09 -14.08 -10.39
N THR A 3 17.07 -13.96 -11.25
CA THR A 3 16.32 -12.72 -11.46
C THR A 3 15.01 -12.76 -10.68
N ALA A 4 14.68 -11.70 -9.98
CA ALA A 4 13.35 -11.50 -9.39
C ALA A 4 12.60 -10.35 -10.08
N LEU A 5 11.27 -10.39 -10.01
CA LEU A 5 10.42 -9.23 -10.20
C LEU A 5 10.29 -8.53 -8.85
N LEU A 6 10.55 -7.22 -8.78
CA LEU A 6 10.38 -6.41 -7.58
C LEU A 6 9.39 -5.29 -7.88
N GLU A 7 8.22 -5.34 -7.26
CA GLU A 7 7.15 -4.36 -7.40
C GLU A 7 7.16 -3.39 -6.22
N ILE A 8 7.30 -2.09 -6.50
CA ILE A 8 7.28 -1.02 -5.52
C ILE A 8 5.91 -0.34 -5.55
N ASN A 9 5.05 -0.79 -4.65
CA ASN A 9 3.82 -0.13 -4.24
C ASN A 9 3.76 -0.23 -2.70
N ASP A 10 3.65 0.89 -2.00
CA ASP A 10 3.71 0.92 -0.53
C ASP A 10 2.50 0.28 0.16
N PHE A 11 1.42 -0.02 -0.56
CA PHE A 11 0.37 -0.92 -0.08
C PHE A 11 0.87 -2.36 0.07
N SER A 12 1.70 -2.82 -0.88
CA SER A 12 2.31 -4.16 -0.89
C SER A 12 3.61 -4.14 -1.69
N ILE A 13 4.74 -4.08 -1.00
CA ILE A 13 6.05 -4.28 -1.60
C ILE A 13 6.18 -5.77 -1.86
N LYS A 14 6.32 -6.16 -3.12
CA LYS A 14 6.27 -7.57 -3.53
C LYS A 14 7.52 -7.95 -4.31
N ALA A 15 8.05 -9.13 -4.02
CA ALA A 15 9.09 -9.73 -4.83
C ALA A 15 8.73 -11.17 -5.19
N SER A 16 9.01 -11.56 -6.43
CA SER A 16 8.78 -12.92 -6.92
C SER A 16 9.91 -13.38 -7.83
N THR A 17 10.14 -14.68 -7.87
CA THR A 17 11.19 -15.34 -8.67
C THR A 17 10.55 -16.35 -9.62
N SER A 18 11.29 -16.77 -10.64
CA SER A 18 10.79 -17.72 -11.65
C SER A 18 10.46 -19.11 -11.10
N ASP A 19 11.01 -19.48 -9.95
CA ASP A 19 10.72 -20.71 -9.21
C ASP A 19 9.55 -20.51 -8.21
N ASN A 20 8.72 -19.49 -8.42
CA ASN A 20 7.53 -19.17 -7.65
C ASN A 20 7.76 -18.80 -6.17
N ASN A 21 9.00 -18.56 -5.72
CA ASN A 21 9.18 -17.95 -4.40
C ASN A 21 8.66 -16.52 -4.45
N THR A 22 7.61 -16.24 -3.68
CA THR A 22 6.94 -14.95 -3.63
C THR A 22 6.88 -14.49 -2.19
N TYR A 23 7.20 -13.22 -1.95
CA TYR A 23 7.04 -12.56 -0.68
C TYR A 23 6.42 -11.19 -0.89
N ASN A 24 5.58 -10.76 0.04
CA ASN A 24 5.09 -9.40 0.06
C ASN A 24 4.87 -8.90 1.49
N GLU A 25 4.95 -7.59 1.67
CA GLU A 25 4.67 -6.94 2.94
C GLU A 25 4.24 -5.47 2.72
N CYS A 26 3.43 -4.92 3.63
CA CYS A 26 2.98 -3.52 3.52
C CYS A 26 4.07 -2.50 3.92
N GLY A 27 3.94 -1.26 3.45
CA GLY A 27 4.87 -0.15 3.70
C GLY A 27 4.80 0.43 5.11
N PHE A 28 4.94 -0.41 6.14
CA PHE A 28 5.03 -0.01 7.54
C PHE A 28 6.38 -0.38 8.12
N ALA A 29 6.90 0.47 9.01
CA ALA A 29 8.11 0.24 9.76
C ALA A 29 7.91 0.60 11.23
N HIS A 30 8.43 -0.24 12.12
CA HIS A 30 8.52 -0.04 13.56
C HIS A 30 9.99 -0.11 13.98
N VAL A 31 10.52 1.00 14.47
CA VAL A 31 11.90 1.10 14.95
C VAL A 31 11.98 0.67 16.41
N THR A 32 12.70 -0.43 16.64
CA THR A 32 12.92 -1.03 17.97
C THR A 32 14.35 -0.78 18.44
N ASP A 33 14.67 -1.18 19.67
CA ASP A 33 16.03 -1.03 20.20
C ASP A 33 17.06 -1.92 19.47
N SER A 34 16.59 -3.01 18.83
CA SER A 34 17.37 -4.01 18.12
C SER A 34 17.39 -3.87 16.60
N GLY A 35 16.54 -3.02 16.01
CA GLY A 35 16.50 -2.83 14.55
C GLY A 35 15.16 -2.30 14.06
N ILE A 36 14.96 -2.34 12.75
CA ILE A 36 13.71 -1.93 12.09
C ILE A 36 12.91 -3.19 11.77
N ILE A 37 11.68 -3.26 12.24
CA ILE A 37 10.71 -4.30 11.88
C ILE A 37 9.80 -3.72 10.80
N THR A 38 9.71 -4.36 9.64
CA THR A 38 8.89 -3.90 8.51
C THR A 38 7.62 -4.73 8.34
N GLY A 39 6.75 -4.29 7.43
CA GLY A 39 5.61 -5.08 6.99
C GLY A 39 4.46 -5.12 8.00
N ASP A 40 3.76 -6.25 8.01
CA ASP A 40 2.56 -6.47 8.83
C ASP A 40 2.83 -6.28 10.33
N LYS A 41 4.02 -6.68 10.80
CA LYS A 41 4.43 -6.44 12.20
C LYS A 41 4.59 -4.95 12.51
N GLY A 42 5.00 -4.14 11.53
CA GLY A 42 5.00 -2.69 11.65
C GLY A 42 3.59 -2.12 11.75
N PHE A 43 2.66 -2.63 10.94
CA PHE A 43 1.23 -2.29 11.00
C PHE A 43 0.62 -2.62 12.38
N GLU A 44 0.91 -3.81 12.91
CA GLU A 44 0.42 -4.31 14.20
C GLU A 44 0.96 -3.53 15.42
N ALA A 45 1.95 -2.66 15.22
CA ALA A 45 2.51 -1.80 16.26
C ALA A 45 2.19 -0.31 16.06
N PHE A 46 1.70 0.10 14.88
CA PHE A 46 1.65 1.50 14.47
C PHE A 46 0.86 2.40 15.42
N TRP A 47 -0.35 1.98 15.81
CA TRP A 47 -1.19 2.77 16.71
C TRP A 47 -0.81 2.57 18.18
N ARG A 48 -0.14 1.47 18.52
CA ARG A 48 0.37 1.22 19.87
C ARG A 48 1.60 2.07 20.21
N HIS A 49 2.48 2.27 19.22
CA HIS A 49 3.75 2.99 19.34
C HIS A 49 3.98 3.99 18.18
N PRO A 50 3.07 4.96 17.96
CA PRO A 50 3.15 5.87 16.82
C PRO A 50 4.45 6.68 16.78
N GLU A 51 5.07 6.94 17.92
CA GLU A 51 6.36 7.64 18.04
C GLU A 51 7.57 6.83 17.55
N LYS A 52 7.38 5.51 17.38
CA LYS A 52 8.40 4.56 16.89
C LYS A 52 8.08 4.00 15.51
N CYS A 53 6.98 4.42 14.90
CA CYS A 53 6.52 3.86 13.64
C CYS A 53 6.46 4.90 12.52
N SER A 54 6.62 4.44 11.29
CA SER A 54 6.41 5.22 10.06
C SER A 54 5.73 4.37 9.01
N ASN A 55 4.91 4.99 8.17
CA ASN A 55 4.27 4.33 7.04
C ASN A 55 4.25 5.19 5.77
N ASN A 56 4.93 6.34 5.74
CA ASN A 56 4.92 7.27 4.62
C ASN A 56 6.31 7.42 3.97
N TYR A 57 7.27 6.57 4.35
CA TYR A 57 8.67 6.66 3.90
C TYR A 57 8.86 6.29 2.42
N TRP A 58 7.94 5.54 1.82
CA TRP A 58 7.92 5.33 0.37
C TRP A 58 7.39 6.55 -0.39
N LEU A 59 6.30 7.15 0.10
CA LEU A 59 5.72 8.36 -0.50
C LEU A 59 6.72 9.53 -0.47
N PHE A 60 7.44 9.69 0.65
CA PHE A 60 8.46 10.71 0.86
C PHE A 60 9.87 10.13 0.82
N LEU A 61 10.14 9.19 -0.10
CA LEU A 61 11.43 8.54 -0.21
C LEU A 61 12.54 9.56 -0.49
N ASP A 62 13.37 9.84 0.52
CA ASP A 62 14.47 10.79 0.45
C ASP A 62 15.57 10.47 1.48
N GLN A 63 16.62 11.28 1.46
CA GLN A 63 17.68 11.30 2.46
C GLN A 63 17.59 12.54 3.36
N GLN A 64 16.41 13.13 3.53
CA GLN A 64 16.24 14.25 4.46
C GLN A 64 16.17 13.73 5.89
N PRO A 65 16.84 14.39 6.86
CA PRO A 65 16.83 13.95 8.24
C PRO A 65 15.41 13.85 8.80
N LEU A 66 15.09 12.71 9.41
CA LEU A 66 13.85 12.55 10.15
C LEU A 66 13.82 13.50 11.34
N LYS A 67 12.63 14.04 11.64
CA LYS A 67 12.42 14.89 12.84
C LYS A 67 12.71 14.12 14.13
N THR A 68 12.39 12.84 14.13
CA THR A 68 12.65 11.94 15.25
C THR A 68 14.03 11.33 15.11
N ASN A 69 14.84 11.39 16.16
CA ASN A 69 16.16 10.77 16.18
C ASN A 69 16.04 9.28 16.52
N TRP A 70 15.85 8.45 15.49
CA TRP A 70 15.79 7.00 15.64
C TRP A 70 17.17 6.36 15.51
N LYS A 71 17.48 5.41 16.40
CA LYS A 71 18.79 4.72 16.46
C LYS A 71 19.18 4.05 15.14
N TRP A 72 18.20 3.47 14.44
CA TRP A 72 18.42 2.66 13.24
C TRP A 72 17.99 3.35 11.94
N ALA A 73 17.42 4.56 12.01
CA ALA A 73 16.90 5.26 10.84
C ALA A 73 17.13 6.77 10.98
N ARG A 74 17.94 7.33 10.08
CA ARG A 74 18.21 8.77 10.00
C ARG A 74 17.32 9.45 8.97
N HIS A 75 16.91 8.71 7.94
CA HIS A 75 16.12 9.20 6.80
C HIS A 75 15.08 8.15 6.38
N ASN A 76 14.13 8.55 5.54
CA ASN A 76 13.16 7.62 4.94
C ASN A 76 13.84 6.50 4.14
N ALA A 77 14.97 6.79 3.48
CA ALA A 77 15.78 5.81 2.77
C ALA A 77 16.29 4.66 3.66
N ASP A 78 16.58 4.88 4.94
CA ASP A 78 17.04 3.82 5.84
C ASP A 78 15.90 2.81 6.14
N LEU A 79 14.65 3.29 6.24
CA LEU A 79 13.47 2.44 6.41
C LEU A 79 13.16 1.64 5.14
N ALA A 80 13.20 2.30 3.98
CA ALA A 80 13.03 1.65 2.68
C ALA A 80 14.11 0.58 2.45
N TYR A 81 15.37 0.87 2.80
CA TYR A 81 16.48 -0.09 2.74
C TYR A 81 16.20 -1.33 3.59
N ALA A 82 15.78 -1.15 4.85
CA ALA A 82 15.48 -2.27 5.73
C ALA A 82 14.36 -3.16 5.17
N GLN A 83 13.33 -2.56 4.55
CA GLN A 83 12.24 -3.31 3.93
C GLN A 83 12.69 -4.06 2.67
N LEU A 84 13.46 -3.42 1.80
CA LEU A 84 14.02 -4.06 0.61
C LEU A 84 14.91 -5.24 0.99
N ASP A 85 15.77 -5.08 2.00
CA ASP A 85 16.64 -6.15 2.51
C ASP A 85 15.83 -7.35 3.01
N SER A 86 14.81 -7.09 3.85
CA SER A 86 13.90 -8.11 4.38
C SER A 86 13.14 -8.85 3.27
N THR A 87 12.55 -8.10 2.35
CA THR A 87 11.78 -8.62 1.22
C THR A 87 12.64 -9.51 0.31
N LEU A 88 13.83 -9.04 -0.08
CA LEU A 88 14.69 -9.77 -1.00
C LEU A 88 15.35 -10.99 -0.35
N LYS A 89 15.68 -10.94 0.94
CA LYS A 89 16.14 -12.14 1.69
C LYS A 89 15.07 -13.21 1.78
N SER A 90 13.81 -12.82 1.90
CA SER A 90 12.67 -13.75 2.00
C SER A 90 12.45 -14.58 0.73
N ILE A 91 12.98 -14.14 -0.41
CA ILE A 91 12.93 -14.88 -1.69
C ILE A 91 14.31 -15.42 -2.11
N GLY A 92 15.25 -15.56 -1.17
CA GLY A 92 16.55 -16.20 -1.44
C GLY A 92 17.62 -15.26 -2.01
N SER A 93 17.48 -13.94 -1.84
CA SER A 93 18.48 -12.93 -2.22
C SER A 93 18.93 -13.04 -3.69
N PRO A 94 18.05 -12.67 -4.64
CA PRO A 94 18.37 -12.72 -6.07
C PRO A 94 19.58 -11.83 -6.42
N ASP A 95 20.25 -12.12 -7.53
CA ASP A 95 21.39 -11.31 -8.00
C ASP A 95 20.92 -10.02 -8.71
N GLU A 96 19.76 -10.10 -9.36
CA GLU A 96 19.20 -9.00 -10.15
C GLU A 96 17.67 -8.92 -10.06
N VAL A 97 17.13 -7.74 -10.34
CA VAL A 97 15.69 -7.48 -10.36
C VAL A 97 15.24 -6.84 -11.67
N VAL A 98 14.04 -7.21 -12.12
CA VAL A 98 13.19 -6.35 -12.94
C VAL A 98 12.38 -5.50 -11.97
N LEU A 99 12.65 -4.19 -11.97
CA LEU A 99 12.05 -3.25 -11.05
C LEU A 99 10.77 -2.67 -11.66
N CYS A 100 9.62 -2.97 -11.06
CA CYS A 100 8.34 -2.38 -11.42
C CYS A 100 7.99 -1.25 -10.44
N VAL A 101 7.77 -0.05 -10.97
CA VAL A 101 7.46 1.15 -10.18
C VAL A 101 6.20 1.82 -10.71
N SER A 102 5.40 2.40 -9.82
CA SER A 102 4.30 3.27 -10.25
C SER A 102 4.85 4.58 -10.84
N ASN A 103 4.10 5.19 -11.76
CA ASN A 103 4.46 6.47 -12.38
C ASN A 103 4.50 7.66 -11.40
N THR A 104 4.10 7.44 -10.14
CA THR A 104 4.18 8.44 -9.07
C THR A 104 5.59 8.57 -8.47
N ILE A 105 6.50 7.63 -8.75
CA ILE A 105 7.89 7.69 -8.28
C ILE A 105 8.66 8.71 -9.13
N SER A 106 9.25 9.72 -8.48
CA SER A 106 10.05 10.74 -9.17
C SER A 106 11.39 10.18 -9.68
N VAL A 107 12.06 10.91 -10.58
CA VAL A 107 13.39 10.53 -11.08
C VAL A 107 14.42 10.50 -9.94
N GLU A 108 14.32 11.42 -8.99
CA GLU A 108 15.17 11.47 -7.80
C GLU A 108 14.93 10.28 -6.89
N GLN A 109 13.66 9.94 -6.64
CA GLN A 109 13.27 8.76 -5.86
C GLN A 109 13.74 7.47 -6.53
N LEU A 110 13.60 7.36 -7.85
CA LEU A 110 14.08 6.22 -8.62
C LEU A 110 15.61 6.09 -8.56
N SER A 111 16.32 7.21 -8.63
CA SER A 111 17.78 7.26 -8.48
C SER A 111 18.22 6.80 -7.09
N LEU A 112 17.51 7.26 -6.04
CA LEU A 112 17.76 6.82 -4.66
C LEU A 112 17.49 5.33 -4.49
N LEU A 113 16.36 4.83 -4.98
CA LEU A 113 15.98 3.42 -4.96
C LEU A 113 17.03 2.54 -5.67
N ALA A 114 17.53 2.97 -6.83
CA ALA A 114 18.62 2.30 -7.51
C ALA A 114 19.90 2.26 -6.67
N GLY A 115 20.21 3.33 -5.95
CA GLY A 115 21.30 3.38 -4.97
C GLY A 115 21.11 2.38 -3.82
N LEU A 116 19.89 2.25 -3.28
CA LEU A 116 19.57 1.30 -2.21
C LEU A 116 19.75 -0.16 -2.68
N LEU A 117 19.22 -0.51 -3.86
CA LEU A 117 19.38 -1.85 -4.43
C LEU A 117 20.86 -2.16 -4.71
N LYS A 118 21.62 -1.19 -5.22
CA LYS A 118 23.07 -1.32 -5.37
C LYS A 118 23.78 -1.57 -4.04
N ALA A 119 23.38 -0.90 -2.96
CA ALA A 119 23.93 -1.14 -1.62
C ALA A 119 23.60 -2.54 -1.08
N LEU A 120 22.48 -3.13 -1.51
CA LEU A 120 22.12 -4.53 -1.27
C LEU A 120 22.83 -5.52 -2.22
N LYS A 121 23.71 -5.04 -3.10
CA LYS A 121 24.41 -5.80 -4.14
C LYS A 121 23.46 -6.44 -5.18
N ILE A 122 22.32 -5.79 -5.40
CA ILE A 122 21.31 -6.21 -6.38
C ILE A 122 21.45 -5.36 -7.63
N SER A 123 21.55 -6.00 -8.79
CA SER A 123 21.58 -5.30 -10.08
C SER A 123 20.16 -5.05 -10.61
N ILE A 124 19.90 -3.87 -11.15
CA ILE A 124 18.63 -3.60 -11.86
C ILE A 124 18.82 -3.98 -13.33
N LYS A 125 18.08 -4.99 -13.78
CA LYS A 125 18.10 -5.46 -15.17
C LYS A 125 17.28 -4.56 -16.09
N ARG A 126 16.08 -4.19 -15.63
CA ARG A 126 15.12 -3.34 -16.32
C ARG A 126 14.27 -2.60 -15.30
N ILE A 127 13.77 -1.44 -15.71
CA ILE A 127 12.77 -0.68 -14.97
C ILE A 127 11.52 -0.65 -15.85
N VAL A 128 10.36 -0.95 -15.28
CA VAL A 128 9.08 -1.04 -15.99
C VAL A 128 8.04 -0.26 -15.20
N ASP A 129 7.15 0.41 -15.92
CA ASP A 129 5.96 1.02 -15.30
C ASP A 129 4.98 -0.06 -14.86
N LEU A 130 4.59 -0.04 -13.59
CA LEU A 130 3.74 -1.04 -12.96
C LEU A 130 2.35 -1.11 -13.62
N ASN A 131 1.77 0.04 -13.99
CA ASN A 131 0.44 0.10 -14.59
C ASN A 131 0.47 -0.37 -16.06
N LEU A 132 1.55 -0.07 -16.78
CA LEU A 132 1.79 -0.63 -18.11
C LEU A 132 1.91 -2.17 -18.03
N PHE A 133 2.63 -2.69 -17.03
CA PHE A 133 2.77 -4.12 -16.81
C PHE A 133 1.42 -4.79 -16.52
N ALA A 134 0.56 -4.16 -15.71
CA ALA A 134 -0.80 -4.63 -15.48
C ALA A 134 -1.66 -4.61 -16.77
N GLY A 135 -1.57 -3.55 -17.57
CA GLY A 135 -2.30 -3.45 -18.84
C GLY A 135 -1.89 -4.51 -19.87
N LEU A 136 -0.59 -4.86 -19.92
CA LEU A 136 -0.10 -5.96 -20.76
C LEU A 136 -0.79 -7.29 -20.44
N ALA A 137 -1.05 -7.57 -19.16
CA ALA A 137 -1.74 -8.79 -18.74
C ALA A 137 -3.21 -8.83 -19.20
N MET A 138 -3.86 -7.68 -19.36
CA MET A 138 -5.26 -7.57 -19.80
C MET A 138 -5.43 -7.76 -21.31
N ARG A 139 -4.38 -7.53 -22.11
CA ARG A 139 -4.39 -7.64 -23.58
C ARG A 139 -5.45 -6.82 -24.31
N GLN A 140 -5.92 -5.73 -23.69
CA GLN A 140 -6.89 -4.77 -24.25
C GLN A 140 -6.67 -3.38 -23.65
N SER A 141 -7.22 -2.34 -24.28
CA SER A 141 -7.24 -1.00 -23.67
C SER A 141 -8.02 -1.06 -22.35
N SER A 142 -7.45 -0.52 -21.27
CA SER A 142 -8.02 -0.65 -19.94
C SER A 142 -7.60 0.50 -19.03
N TRP A 143 -8.53 0.93 -18.18
CA TRP A 143 -8.22 1.74 -17.02
C TRP A 143 -7.67 0.83 -15.92
N ILE A 144 -6.48 1.15 -15.43
CA ILE A 144 -5.84 0.52 -14.29
C ILE A 144 -6.02 1.43 -13.08
N ILE A 145 -6.56 0.87 -11.99
CA ILE A 145 -6.64 1.52 -10.69
C ILE A 145 -5.55 0.92 -9.80
N ASP A 146 -4.47 1.65 -9.61
CA ASP A 146 -3.37 1.24 -8.73
C ASP A 146 -3.55 1.88 -7.36
N MET A 147 -3.96 1.07 -6.39
CA MET A 147 -4.16 1.47 -4.99
C MET A 147 -2.84 1.41 -4.24
N GLN A 148 -2.42 2.54 -3.70
CA GLN A 148 -1.24 2.69 -2.85
C GLN A 148 -1.67 2.91 -1.40
N LEU A 149 -0.72 3.01 -0.48
CA LEU A 149 -1.01 3.15 0.93
C LEU A 149 -1.69 4.50 1.23
N HIS A 150 -1.24 5.58 0.59
CA HIS A 150 -1.71 6.96 0.84
C HIS A 150 -2.43 7.63 -0.34
N GLN A 151 -2.36 7.04 -1.52
CA GLN A 151 -2.97 7.56 -2.74
C GLN A 151 -3.44 6.43 -3.65
N ALA A 152 -4.08 6.78 -4.76
CA ALA A 152 -4.37 5.86 -5.84
C ALA A 152 -4.06 6.54 -7.16
N THR A 153 -3.75 5.77 -8.19
CA THR A 153 -3.62 6.28 -9.56
C THR A 153 -4.66 5.65 -10.47
N LEU A 154 -5.16 6.45 -11.41
CA LEU A 154 -5.99 6.02 -12.52
C LEU A 154 -5.17 6.17 -13.78
N THR A 155 -4.81 5.06 -14.43
CA THR A 155 -3.99 5.07 -15.64
C THR A 155 -4.72 4.38 -16.78
N LEU A 156 -4.91 5.09 -17.89
CA LEU A 156 -5.41 4.51 -19.13
C LEU A 156 -4.24 3.90 -19.90
N VAL A 157 -4.22 2.58 -20.00
CA VAL A 157 -3.32 1.84 -20.89
C VAL A 157 -4.09 1.55 -22.18
N GLU A 158 -3.62 2.09 -23.30
CA GLU A 158 -4.18 1.81 -24.62
C GLU A 158 -3.39 0.70 -25.29
N LYS A 159 -4.14 -0.27 -25.84
CA LYS A 159 -3.63 -1.24 -26.80
C LYS A 159 -3.80 -0.71 -28.21
N SER A 160 -2.71 -0.68 -28.96
CA SER A 160 -2.70 -0.43 -30.40
C SER A 160 -1.99 -1.57 -31.14
N ILE A 161 -2.11 -1.59 -32.46
CA ILE A 161 -1.39 -2.52 -33.33
C ILE A 161 -0.50 -1.69 -34.24
N SER A 162 0.79 -2.03 -34.30
CA SER A 162 1.77 -1.45 -35.23
C SER A 162 2.65 -2.59 -35.74
N ASP A 163 2.89 -2.65 -37.05
CA ASP A 163 3.71 -3.68 -37.70
C ASP A 163 3.36 -5.12 -37.24
N ASP A 164 2.05 -5.43 -37.18
CA ASP A 164 1.49 -6.71 -36.69
C ASP A 164 1.87 -7.08 -35.24
N GLN A 165 2.36 -6.12 -34.45
CA GLN A 165 2.67 -6.29 -33.04
C GLN A 165 1.69 -5.50 -32.17
N GLU A 166 1.29 -6.12 -31.05
CA GLU A 166 0.53 -5.43 -30.01
C GLU A 166 1.46 -4.46 -29.27
N ILE A 167 1.12 -3.18 -29.29
CA ILE A 167 1.81 -2.13 -28.54
C ILE A 167 0.89 -1.66 -27.43
N PHE A 168 1.46 -1.50 -26.24
CA PHE A 168 0.77 -0.94 -25.08
C PHE A 168 1.44 0.38 -24.71
N SER A 169 0.64 1.41 -24.49
CA SER A 169 1.13 2.74 -24.12
C SER A 169 0.23 3.36 -23.07
N ILE A 170 0.84 4.12 -22.15
CA ILE A 170 0.09 4.94 -21.21
C ILE A 170 -0.39 6.19 -21.96
N LYS A 171 -1.71 6.39 -22.02
CA LYS A 171 -2.31 7.58 -22.64
C LYS A 171 -2.53 8.70 -21.67
N GLU A 172 -3.01 8.35 -20.48
CA GLU A 172 -3.30 9.31 -19.43
C GLU A 172 -3.03 8.65 -18.08
N SER A 173 -2.55 9.44 -17.12
CA SER A 173 -2.47 9.06 -15.72
C SER A 173 -2.90 10.22 -14.84
N GLU A 174 -3.77 9.94 -13.88
CA GLU A 174 -4.20 10.89 -12.86
C GLU A 174 -3.96 10.28 -11.47
N THR A 175 -3.29 11.03 -10.60
CA THR A 175 -3.18 10.68 -9.19
C THR A 175 -4.38 11.22 -8.42
N LEU A 176 -4.99 10.38 -7.59
CA LEU A 176 -5.99 10.74 -6.59
C LEU A 176 -5.28 10.88 -5.23
N PRO A 177 -4.75 12.07 -4.90
CA PRO A 177 -4.03 12.27 -3.65
C PRO A 177 -4.98 12.09 -2.46
N ASN A 178 -4.47 11.50 -1.38
CA ASN A 178 -5.21 11.19 -0.15
C ASN A 178 -6.31 10.13 -0.33
N PHE A 179 -6.34 9.40 -1.45
CA PHE A 179 -7.22 8.25 -1.63
C PHE A 179 -6.43 6.95 -1.75
N GLY A 180 -5.82 6.52 -0.64
CA GLY A 180 -5.14 5.23 -0.53
C GLY A 180 -5.79 4.31 0.51
N PHE A 181 -5.17 3.16 0.75
CA PHE A 181 -5.63 2.19 1.74
C PHE A 181 -5.77 2.77 3.16
N MET A 182 -4.89 3.69 3.56
CA MET A 182 -5.00 4.37 4.86
C MET A 182 -6.23 5.25 4.96
N HIS A 183 -6.67 5.89 3.87
CA HIS A 183 -7.91 6.65 3.86
C HIS A 183 -9.12 5.75 4.07
N ILE A 184 -9.13 4.57 3.43
CA ILE A 184 -10.17 3.55 3.62
C ILE A 184 -10.23 3.12 5.09
N CYS A 185 -9.08 2.74 5.65
CA CYS A 185 -8.99 2.32 7.05
C CYS A 185 -9.45 3.41 8.02
N ASN A 186 -8.94 4.63 7.86
CA ASN A 186 -9.29 5.77 8.71
C ASN A 186 -10.78 6.14 8.61
N THR A 187 -11.37 6.04 7.42
CA THR A 187 -12.80 6.35 7.22
C THR A 187 -13.68 5.33 7.91
N ILE A 188 -13.37 4.04 7.78
CA ILE A 188 -14.07 2.95 8.47
C ILE A 188 -13.91 3.10 10.00
N ALA A 189 -12.70 3.34 10.49
CA ALA A 189 -12.44 3.51 11.92
C ALA A 189 -13.24 4.68 12.52
N ARG A 190 -13.33 5.81 11.79
CA ARG A 190 -14.13 6.98 12.20
C ARG A 190 -15.63 6.68 12.22
N ASP A 191 -16.15 5.91 11.24
CA ASP A 191 -17.56 5.51 11.24
C ASP A 191 -17.89 4.62 12.44
N ILE A 192 -17.05 3.62 12.71
CA ILE A 192 -17.17 2.72 13.87
C ILE A 192 -17.12 3.51 15.17
N SER A 193 -16.15 4.43 15.32
CA SER A 193 -16.04 5.29 16.51
C SER A 193 -17.31 6.11 16.73
N LYS A 194 -17.86 6.76 15.67
CA LYS A 194 -19.13 7.50 15.76
C LYS A 194 -20.29 6.62 16.24
N LYS A 195 -20.42 5.40 15.71
CA LYS A 195 -21.46 4.45 16.12
C LYS A 195 -21.33 4.05 17.59
N LEU A 196 -20.11 3.81 18.07
CA LEU A 196 -19.85 3.44 19.46
C LEU A 196 -20.08 4.60 20.44
N ILE A 197 -19.67 5.82 20.09
CA ILE A 197 -19.88 7.01 20.92
C ILE A 197 -21.38 7.25 21.11
N ASN A 198 -22.17 7.13 20.04
CA ASN A 198 -23.62 7.35 20.10
C ASN A 198 -24.35 6.30 20.96
N ASN A 199 -23.88 5.05 20.96
CA ASN A 199 -24.57 3.94 21.64
C ASN A 199 -24.03 3.62 23.04
N SER A 200 -22.75 3.89 23.29
CA SER A 200 -22.03 3.43 24.50
C SER A 200 -21.07 4.46 25.11
N ARG A 201 -20.97 5.68 24.52
CA ARG A 201 -20.00 6.72 24.91
C ARG A 201 -18.54 6.28 24.92
N PHE A 202 -18.23 5.16 24.27
CA PHE A 202 -16.89 4.63 24.14
C PHE A 202 -16.30 5.03 22.79
N ASP A 203 -15.09 5.58 22.79
CA ASP A 203 -14.32 5.83 21.58
C ASP A 203 -13.15 4.84 21.49
N PRO A 204 -13.18 3.88 20.54
CA PRO A 204 -12.09 2.91 20.38
C PRO A 204 -10.77 3.56 19.94
N MET A 205 -10.80 4.81 19.45
CA MET A 205 -9.61 5.54 19.04
C MET A 205 -8.93 6.28 20.20
N HIS A 206 -9.53 6.30 21.40
CA HIS A 206 -9.00 7.03 22.54
C HIS A 206 -7.76 6.38 23.16
N SER A 207 -7.70 5.04 23.20
CA SER A 207 -6.53 4.32 23.72
C SER A 207 -5.74 3.66 22.58
N SER A 208 -4.41 3.66 22.69
CA SER A 208 -3.52 3.11 21.68
C SER A 208 -3.77 1.60 21.45
N GLY A 209 -4.07 0.85 22.52
CA GLY A 209 -4.41 -0.56 22.44
C GLY A 209 -5.72 -0.82 21.69
N SER A 210 -6.80 -0.14 22.07
CA SER A 210 -8.09 -0.29 21.38
C SER A 210 -8.07 0.20 19.94
N ALA A 211 -7.29 1.25 19.65
CA ALA A 211 -7.09 1.74 18.28
C ALA A 211 -6.38 0.66 17.45
N GLN A 212 -5.28 0.10 17.96
CA GLN A 212 -4.56 -0.98 17.28
C GLN A 212 -5.46 -2.19 17.00
N ASP A 213 -6.26 -2.62 17.99
CA ASP A 213 -7.19 -3.75 17.83
C ASP A 213 -8.24 -3.45 16.74
N LEU A 214 -8.75 -2.22 16.66
CA LEU A 214 -9.69 -1.79 15.64
C LEU A 214 -9.06 -1.85 14.23
N TYR A 215 -7.87 -1.29 14.03
CA TYR A 215 -7.23 -1.32 12.71
C TYR A 215 -6.81 -2.72 12.27
N ASN A 216 -6.42 -3.59 13.21
CA ASN A 216 -6.18 -5.00 12.91
C ASN A 216 -7.47 -5.68 12.40
N GLN A 217 -8.61 -5.44 13.06
CA GLN A 217 -9.90 -5.95 12.57
C GLN A 217 -10.29 -5.35 11.21
N ILE A 218 -10.08 -4.06 10.99
CA ILE A 218 -10.36 -3.43 9.69
C ILE A 218 -9.57 -4.12 8.57
N LYS A 219 -8.27 -4.33 8.77
CA LYS A 219 -7.42 -5.00 7.77
C LYS A 219 -7.87 -6.44 7.51
N SER A 220 -8.14 -7.23 8.55
CA SER A 220 -8.63 -8.61 8.41
C SER A 220 -9.96 -8.65 7.66
N ASN A 221 -10.93 -7.83 8.09
CA ASN A 221 -12.27 -7.83 7.53
C ASN A 221 -12.32 -7.39 6.07
N ILE A 222 -11.44 -6.48 5.65
CA ILE A 222 -11.34 -6.06 4.24
C ILE A 222 -10.89 -7.24 3.38
N ASN A 223 -9.93 -8.05 3.84
CA ASN A 223 -9.47 -9.23 3.10
C ASN A 223 -10.58 -10.29 2.95
N GLU A 224 -11.48 -10.38 3.94
CA GLU A 224 -12.60 -11.33 3.95
C GLU A 224 -13.89 -10.75 3.32
N PHE A 225 -13.85 -9.52 2.80
CA PHE A 225 -15.06 -8.82 2.32
C PHE A 225 -15.68 -9.49 1.09
N GLU A 226 -14.87 -10.05 0.19
CA GLU A 226 -15.36 -10.73 -1.03
C GLU A 226 -16.26 -11.92 -0.69
N GLU A 227 -15.91 -12.67 0.36
CA GLU A 227 -16.67 -13.84 0.82
C GLU A 227 -17.89 -13.43 1.66
N ASN A 228 -17.71 -12.47 2.56
CA ASN A 228 -18.74 -12.13 3.56
C ASN A 228 -19.74 -11.07 3.08
N ASN A 229 -19.40 -10.28 2.05
CA ASN A 229 -20.18 -9.15 1.54
C ASN A 229 -20.59 -8.12 2.62
N GLN A 230 -19.80 -8.02 3.70
CA GLN A 230 -19.97 -7.07 4.81
C GLN A 230 -18.69 -7.06 5.66
N LEU A 231 -18.51 -6.03 6.49
CA LEU A 231 -17.44 -5.96 7.49
C LEU A 231 -18.03 -6.14 8.89
N ASN A 232 -17.51 -7.11 9.66
CA ASN A 232 -18.02 -7.44 10.99
C ASN A 232 -16.98 -7.18 12.08
N PHE A 233 -17.31 -6.33 13.04
CA PHE A 233 -16.41 -5.89 14.10
C PHE A 233 -16.90 -6.36 15.46
N GLN A 234 -15.97 -6.85 16.29
CA GLN A 234 -16.20 -7.18 17.69
C GLN A 234 -15.36 -6.26 18.56
N ILE A 235 -15.96 -5.19 19.07
CA ILE A 235 -15.25 -4.15 19.81
C ILE A 235 -15.42 -4.36 21.30
N LYS A 236 -14.31 -4.55 22.01
CA LYS A 236 -14.28 -4.58 23.48
C LYS A 236 -14.46 -3.17 24.01
N SER A 237 -15.58 -2.91 24.69
CA SER A 237 -15.84 -1.67 25.40
C SER A 237 -15.89 -1.92 26.92
N PRO A 238 -15.88 -0.86 27.75
CA PRO A 238 -16.08 -1.00 29.20
C PRO A 238 -17.40 -1.68 29.60
N SER A 239 -18.42 -1.64 28.74
CA SER A 239 -19.74 -2.24 28.98
C SER A 239 -19.89 -3.66 28.39
N GLY A 240 -18.84 -4.21 27.78
CA GLY A 240 -18.84 -5.54 27.17
C GLY A 240 -18.43 -5.52 25.70
N ILE A 241 -18.71 -6.59 24.99
CA ILE A 241 -18.43 -6.68 23.55
C ILE A 241 -19.59 -6.05 22.77
N VAL A 242 -19.27 -5.11 21.88
CA VAL A 242 -20.22 -4.48 20.96
C VAL A 242 -19.94 -4.98 19.54
N ASN A 243 -20.95 -5.56 18.90
CA ASN A 243 -20.86 -6.00 17.51
C ASN A 243 -21.32 -4.88 16.58
N ILE A 244 -20.53 -4.58 15.55
CA ILE A 244 -20.88 -3.61 14.51
C ILE A 244 -20.72 -4.27 13.15
N THR A 245 -21.72 -4.12 12.30
CA THR A 245 -21.69 -4.58 10.91
C THR A 245 -21.78 -3.38 9.97
N LEU A 246 -20.92 -3.35 8.96
CA LEU A 246 -21.00 -2.40 7.84
C LEU A 246 -21.36 -3.17 6.57
N ASN A 247 -22.53 -2.89 6.01
CA ASN A 247 -22.99 -3.50 4.76
C ASN A 247 -22.47 -2.74 3.52
N PRO A 248 -22.62 -3.30 2.30
CA PRO A 248 -22.11 -2.66 1.07
C PRO A 248 -22.73 -1.29 0.77
N SER A 249 -23.99 -1.07 1.13
CA SER A 249 -24.67 0.21 0.91
C SER A 249 -24.09 1.32 1.79
N GLU A 250 -23.78 1.00 3.06
CA GLU A 250 -23.09 1.90 3.97
C GLU A 250 -21.68 2.22 3.48
N LEU A 251 -20.91 1.21 3.06
CA LEU A 251 -19.56 1.41 2.52
C LEU A 251 -19.58 2.28 1.25
N LYS A 252 -20.51 2.02 0.32
CA LYS A 252 -20.71 2.86 -0.88
C LYS A 252 -21.02 4.31 -0.51
N ASN A 253 -21.80 4.52 0.55
CA ASN A 253 -22.10 5.87 1.03
C ASN A 253 -20.88 6.55 1.66
N LEU A 254 -20.09 5.82 2.47
CA LEU A 254 -18.86 6.34 3.08
C LEU A 254 -17.86 6.82 2.03
N PHE A 255 -17.73 6.11 0.92
CA PHE A 255 -16.77 6.42 -0.16
C PHE A 255 -17.42 7.05 -1.40
N LYS A 256 -18.64 7.60 -1.27
CA LYS A 256 -19.43 8.09 -2.42
C LYS A 256 -18.68 9.12 -3.24
N LYS A 257 -17.93 10.02 -2.59
CA LYS A 257 -17.19 11.10 -3.26
C LYS A 257 -16.09 10.52 -4.14
N GLU A 258 -15.30 9.61 -3.59
CA GLU A 258 -14.18 8.94 -4.25
C GLU A 258 -14.66 8.05 -5.40
N LEU A 259 -15.68 7.22 -5.15
CA LEU A 259 -16.31 6.40 -6.19
C LEU A 259 -16.89 7.24 -7.33
N SER A 260 -17.49 8.40 -7.03
CA SER A 260 -18.01 9.29 -8.07
C SER A 260 -16.91 9.91 -8.95
N LYS A 261 -15.74 10.18 -8.37
CA LYS A 261 -14.57 10.67 -9.12
C LYS A 261 -14.05 9.59 -10.06
N ILE A 262 -13.87 8.37 -9.55
CA ILE A 262 -13.43 7.23 -10.35
C ILE A 262 -14.41 6.97 -11.49
N ASN A 263 -15.71 6.88 -11.18
CA ASN A 263 -16.74 6.63 -12.20
C ASN A 263 -16.75 7.70 -13.29
N ARG A 264 -16.64 8.98 -12.92
CA ARG A 264 -16.57 10.08 -13.91
C ARG A 264 -15.37 9.92 -14.84
N LYS A 265 -14.23 9.46 -14.33
CA LYS A 265 -13.03 9.29 -15.13
C LYS A 265 -13.10 8.06 -16.02
N VAL A 266 -13.48 6.91 -15.45
CA VAL A 266 -13.43 5.60 -16.11
C VAL A 266 -14.61 5.38 -17.06
N VAL A 267 -15.82 5.84 -16.71
CA VAL A 267 -17.03 5.60 -17.52
C VAL A 267 -17.20 6.64 -18.63
N ASN A 268 -16.91 7.92 -18.37
CA ASN A 268 -17.11 8.98 -19.37
C ASN A 268 -15.97 9.09 -20.39
N SER A 269 -14.95 8.23 -20.33
CA SER A 269 -13.88 8.14 -21.34
C SER A 269 -14.11 7.00 -22.35
N GLY A 270 -15.29 6.36 -22.29
CA GLY A 270 -15.75 5.35 -23.24
C GLY A 270 -16.71 5.87 -24.32
N ASP A 271 -16.96 7.19 -24.38
CA ASP A 271 -17.70 7.88 -25.45
C ASP A 271 -16.73 8.75 -26.29
#